data_AF-A0A7G7BFA7-F1
#
_entry.id   AF-A0A7G7BFA7-F1
#
_cell.length_a   1.000
_cell.length_b   1.000
_cell.length_c   1.000
_cell.angle_alpha   90.00
_cell.angle_beta   90.00
_cell.angle_gamma   90.00
#
_symmetry.space_group_name_H-M   'P 1'
#
loop_
_entity.id
_entity.type
_entity.pdbx_description
1 polymer ?
#
loop_
_entity_poly.entity_id
_entity_poly.type
_entity_poly.pdbx_seq_one_letter_code
_entity_poly.pdbx_strand_id
1 'polypeptide(L)'
;MLTFATIQRAQNNDLAACTEVIRHSEERVMMLATKAANRMAPHGGAGFANYREEFAQVARVAVWEALSRFTDETVEAFERFSFTSIKTKLLDAVRAERNGGAGADENAVKTFAAMVEAAEGDVYAAMKMCQTLPPAGRRLSPDRADAARLAWPGAVSIDRPLGGSNSSSVMANSTLADFLPAVADEEPDGEIRPKVGHGAALEALRVLKRYCPIGLSRMTPGEFAANLPALVESLEDVVTLPRDPQTRRYVLDAMRVLRSAVSTATEGVLADDLRDVSDDRRAEGAERNHRVNAVLDSMGANQRIVLQHSFGIGGASDFGDGDETDRDGMTEALGMTWVNVKAHRTKGYKAFAKRYVAALKVAGEEIKAAVLEAAAAAKLTNQGRNGTGI
;
A
#
# COMPACT_ATOMS: atom_id res chain seq x y z
N MET A 1 -27.74 28.63 29.41
CA MET A 1 -28.22 27.24 29.47
C MET A 1 -28.77 26.95 28.08
N LEU A 2 -28.25 25.92 27.41
CA LEU A 2 -28.64 25.63 26.04
C LEU A 2 -30.10 25.20 25.97
N THR A 3 -30.87 25.76 25.02
CA THR A 3 -32.27 25.40 24.79
C THR A 3 -32.42 24.73 23.43
N PHE A 4 -33.48 23.93 23.25
CA PHE A 4 -33.76 23.30 21.96
C PHE A 4 -34.05 24.32 20.85
N ALA A 5 -34.74 25.41 21.18
CA ALA A 5 -34.98 26.52 20.24
C ALA A 5 -33.67 27.16 19.74
N THR A 6 -32.66 27.29 20.62
CA THR A 6 -31.31 27.74 20.22
C THR A 6 -30.69 26.76 19.23
N ILE A 7 -30.81 25.45 19.47
CA ILE A 7 -30.26 24.42 18.56
C ILE A 7 -30.94 24.51 17.18
N GLN A 8 -32.27 24.59 17.12
CA GLN A 8 -33.00 24.74 15.85
C GLN A 8 -32.63 26.02 15.09
N ARG A 9 -32.47 27.15 15.79
CA ARG A 9 -31.97 28.38 15.16
C ARG A 9 -30.56 28.20 14.60
N ALA A 10 -29.68 27.53 15.34
CA ALA A 10 -28.33 27.23 14.86
C ALA A 10 -28.35 26.32 13.62
N GLN A 11 -29.26 25.35 13.55
CA GLN A 11 -29.45 24.50 12.35
C GLN A 11 -29.88 25.32 11.12
N ASN A 12 -30.63 26.40 11.33
CA ASN A 12 -31.01 27.36 10.29
C ASN A 12 -29.93 28.42 10.01
N ASN A 13 -28.67 28.17 10.41
CA ASN A 13 -27.51 29.05 10.20
C ASN A 13 -27.59 30.42 10.91
N ASP A 14 -28.34 30.54 12.01
CA ASP A 14 -28.31 31.73 12.85
C ASP A 14 -26.97 31.82 13.61
N LEU A 15 -26.15 32.82 13.26
CA LEU A 15 -24.80 33.01 13.81
C LEU A 15 -24.79 33.18 15.33
N ALA A 16 -25.78 33.89 15.91
CA ALA A 16 -25.84 34.11 17.34
C ALA A 16 -26.15 32.80 18.07
N ALA A 17 -27.07 32.01 17.52
CA ALA A 17 -27.41 30.70 18.06
C ALA A 17 -26.24 29.71 17.93
N CYS A 18 -25.58 29.65 16.77
CA CYS A 18 -24.36 28.83 16.58
C CYS A 18 -23.28 29.17 17.60
N THR A 19 -23.04 30.46 17.84
CA THR A 19 -22.08 30.93 18.84
C THR A 19 -22.44 30.45 20.25
N GLU A 20 -23.73 30.48 20.60
CA GLU A 20 -24.20 29.98 21.89
C GLU A 20 -23.98 28.47 22.05
N VAL A 21 -24.28 27.68 21.01
CA VAL A 21 -24.01 26.23 21.01
C VAL A 21 -22.52 25.95 21.19
N ILE A 22 -21.66 26.61 20.40
CA ILE A 22 -20.20 26.40 20.45
C ILE A 22 -19.69 26.75 21.85
N ARG A 23 -20.07 27.90 22.40
CA ARG A 23 -19.68 28.34 23.75
C ARG A 23 -20.13 27.34 24.83
N HIS A 24 -21.33 26.78 24.71
CA HIS A 24 -21.82 25.74 25.64
C HIS A 24 -21.02 24.43 25.53
N SER A 25 -20.54 24.09 24.33
CA SER A 25 -19.76 22.87 24.10
C SER A 25 -18.26 22.99 24.42
N GLU A 26 -17.75 24.20 24.59
CA GLU A 26 -16.31 24.50 24.62
C GLU A 26 -15.55 23.78 25.75
N GLU A 27 -16.12 23.70 26.95
CA GLU A 27 -15.47 22.98 28.06
C GLU A 27 -15.25 21.49 27.74
N ARG A 28 -16.25 20.85 27.12
CA ARG A 28 -16.15 19.44 26.70
C ARG A 28 -15.20 19.26 25.52
N VAL A 29 -15.21 20.20 24.58
CA VAL A 29 -14.24 20.26 23.47
C VAL A 29 -12.82 20.29 24.01
N MET A 30 -12.51 21.20 24.94
CA MET A 30 -11.18 21.33 25.53
C MET A 30 -10.78 20.09 26.33
N MET A 31 -11.69 19.48 27.07
CA MET A 31 -11.43 18.22 27.78
C MET A 31 -11.08 17.08 26.81
N LEU A 32 -11.83 16.92 25.73
CA LEU A 32 -11.57 15.87 24.74
C LEU A 32 -10.32 16.14 23.92
N ALA A 33 -10.06 17.39 23.53
CA ALA A 33 -8.85 17.80 22.84
C ALA A 33 -7.61 17.56 23.71
N THR A 34 -7.69 17.82 25.02
CA THR A 34 -6.63 17.49 25.99
C THR A 34 -6.37 15.98 26.05
N LYS A 35 -7.42 15.15 26.03
CA LYS A 35 -7.27 13.69 25.98
C LYS A 35 -6.67 13.22 24.66
N ALA A 36 -7.02 13.84 23.54
CA ALA A 36 -6.44 13.56 22.23
C ALA A 36 -4.95 13.95 22.17
N ALA A 37 -4.61 15.15 22.63
CA ALA A 37 -3.24 15.64 22.72
C ALA A 37 -2.36 14.75 23.60
N ASN A 38 -2.88 14.23 24.72
CA ASN A 38 -2.16 13.27 25.57
C ASN A 38 -1.80 11.96 24.87
N ARG A 39 -2.53 11.59 23.79
CA ARG A 39 -2.18 10.40 23.00
C ARG A 39 -1.01 10.66 22.04
N MET A 40 -0.83 11.91 21.61
CA MET A 40 0.27 12.34 20.74
C MET A 40 1.53 12.69 21.54
N ALA A 41 1.34 13.41 22.65
CA ALA A 41 2.38 13.84 23.57
C ALA A 41 2.02 13.41 25.01
N PRO A 42 2.33 12.15 25.39
CA PRO A 42 2.08 11.64 26.74
C PRO A 42 2.73 12.53 27.80
N HIS A 43 2.05 12.68 28.94
CA HIS A 43 2.52 13.46 30.09
C HIS A 43 2.83 14.94 29.81
N GLY A 44 2.18 15.52 28.78
CA GLY A 44 2.40 16.93 28.44
C GLY A 44 3.76 17.19 27.79
N GLY A 45 4.28 16.21 27.02
CA GLY A 45 5.54 16.34 26.29
C GLY A 45 5.56 17.50 25.29
N ALA A 46 6.70 17.65 24.59
CA ALA A 46 6.89 18.69 23.58
C ALA A 46 5.75 18.68 22.55
N GLY A 47 5.23 19.87 22.21
CA GLY A 47 4.12 20.03 21.27
C GLY A 47 2.72 19.79 21.84
N PHE A 48 2.56 19.39 23.11
CA PHE A 48 1.24 19.14 23.72
C PHE A 48 0.27 20.33 23.57
N ALA A 49 0.75 21.56 23.80
CA ALA A 49 -0.08 22.75 23.68
C ALA A 49 -0.60 22.96 22.25
N ASN A 50 0.26 22.74 21.25
CA ASN A 50 -0.08 22.85 19.83
C ASN A 50 -1.11 21.78 19.45
N TYR A 51 -0.85 20.50 19.77
CA TYR A 51 -1.79 19.42 19.50
C TYR A 51 -3.14 19.65 20.19
N ARG A 52 -3.14 20.15 21.43
CA ARG A 52 -4.39 20.47 22.14
C ARG A 52 -5.19 21.53 21.41
N GLU A 53 -4.54 22.56 20.89
CA GLU A 53 -5.20 23.61 20.13
C GLU A 53 -5.72 23.11 18.78
N GLU A 54 -4.90 22.39 18.02
CA GLU A 54 -5.28 21.79 16.73
C GLU A 54 -6.47 20.84 16.89
N PHE A 55 -6.42 19.93 17.86
CA PHE A 55 -7.54 19.03 18.15
C PHE A 55 -8.77 19.77 18.68
N ALA A 56 -8.61 20.89 19.40
CA ALA A 56 -9.75 21.72 19.78
C ALA A 56 -10.45 22.31 18.53
N GLN A 57 -9.69 22.74 17.51
CA GLN A 57 -10.29 23.19 16.25
C GLN A 57 -11.04 22.08 15.52
N VAL A 58 -10.44 20.88 15.40
CA VAL A 58 -11.12 19.72 14.82
C VAL A 58 -12.41 19.39 15.55
N ALA A 59 -12.40 19.45 16.89
CA ALA A 59 -13.57 19.22 17.71
C ALA A 59 -14.66 20.29 17.53
N ARG A 60 -14.30 21.57 17.40
CA ARG A 60 -15.26 22.65 17.10
C ARG A 60 -15.93 22.45 15.73
N VAL A 61 -15.15 22.07 14.71
CA VAL A 61 -15.70 21.72 13.39
C VAL A 61 -16.65 20.53 13.50
N ALA A 62 -16.31 19.51 14.30
CA ALA A 62 -17.18 18.36 14.52
C ALA A 62 -18.51 18.72 15.23
N VAL A 63 -18.52 19.70 16.15
CA VAL A 63 -19.76 20.25 16.74
C VAL A 63 -20.61 20.90 15.66
N TRP A 64 -19.99 21.68 14.77
CA TRP A 64 -20.70 22.35 13.68
C TRP A 64 -21.29 21.35 12.67
N GLU A 65 -20.54 20.32 12.28
CA GLU A 65 -21.04 19.20 11.47
C GLU A 65 -22.11 18.36 12.17
N ALA A 66 -22.12 18.32 13.51
CA ALA A 66 -23.14 17.61 14.27
C ALA A 66 -24.47 18.38 14.27
N LEU A 67 -24.45 19.71 14.29
CA LEU A 67 -25.66 20.54 14.24
C LEU A 67 -26.52 20.22 13.01
N SER A 68 -25.92 20.17 11.82
CA SER A 68 -26.66 19.92 10.57
C SER A 68 -27.24 18.50 10.46
N ARG A 69 -26.70 17.54 11.21
CA ARG A 69 -27.12 16.12 11.15
C ARG A 69 -28.02 15.70 12.31
N PHE A 70 -28.19 16.56 13.31
CA PHE A 70 -28.99 16.24 14.48
C PHE A 70 -30.49 16.30 14.18
N THR A 71 -31.23 15.25 14.52
CA THR A 71 -32.66 15.13 14.19
C THR A 71 -33.58 15.01 15.41
N ASP A 72 -33.03 14.78 16.61
CA ASP A 72 -33.85 14.61 17.81
C ASP A 72 -34.31 15.97 18.37
N GLU A 73 -35.22 15.93 19.35
CA GLU A 73 -35.90 17.13 19.86
C GLU A 73 -35.47 17.57 21.26
N THR A 74 -34.41 16.97 21.82
CA THR A 74 -33.96 17.25 23.19
C THR A 74 -32.52 17.72 23.25
N VAL A 75 -32.23 18.65 24.16
CA VAL A 75 -30.87 19.16 24.40
C VAL A 75 -29.93 18.04 24.86
N GLU A 76 -30.41 17.13 25.71
CA GLU A 76 -29.61 15.99 26.19
C GLU A 76 -29.25 15.00 25.06
N ALA A 77 -30.14 14.78 24.10
CA ALA A 77 -29.83 13.97 22.93
C ALA A 77 -28.76 14.65 22.07
N PHE A 78 -28.87 15.97 21.85
CA PHE A 78 -27.86 16.74 21.11
C PHE A 78 -26.49 16.68 21.79
N GLU A 79 -26.44 16.82 23.10
CA GLU A 79 -25.20 16.75 23.87
C GLU A 79 -24.53 15.37 23.75
N ARG A 80 -25.29 14.28 23.83
CA ARG A 80 -24.76 12.92 23.65
C ARG A 80 -24.29 12.68 22.21
N PHE A 81 -25.06 13.15 21.23
CA PHE A 81 -24.75 13.00 19.81
C PHE A 81 -23.49 13.78 19.40
N SER A 82 -23.41 15.05 19.79
CA SER A 82 -22.25 15.92 19.54
C SER A 82 -21.01 15.36 20.23
N PHE A 83 -21.10 14.93 21.50
CA PHE A 83 -19.98 14.33 22.22
C PHE A 83 -19.43 13.07 21.52
N THR A 84 -20.33 12.19 21.06
CA THR A 84 -19.94 10.98 20.32
C THR A 84 -19.28 11.32 18.98
N SER A 85 -19.82 12.33 18.29
CA SER A 85 -19.27 12.83 17.03
C SER A 85 -17.86 13.42 17.21
N ILE A 86 -17.66 14.29 18.21
CA ILE A 86 -16.36 14.86 18.55
C ILE A 86 -15.36 13.76 18.87
N LYS A 87 -15.72 12.80 19.74
CA LYS A 87 -14.84 11.70 20.14
C LYS A 87 -14.38 10.88 18.93
N THR A 88 -15.28 10.61 17.99
CA THR A 88 -14.98 9.84 16.78
C THR A 88 -14.02 10.61 15.87
N LYS A 89 -14.34 11.88 15.56
CA LYS A 89 -13.51 12.75 14.73
C LYS A 89 -12.12 12.97 15.31
N LEU A 90 -12.00 13.16 16.62
CA LEU A 90 -10.71 13.29 17.30
C LEU A 90 -9.89 12.01 17.25
N LEU A 91 -10.52 10.83 17.38
CA LEU A 91 -9.80 9.56 17.24
C LEU A 91 -9.26 9.37 15.84
N ASP A 92 -10.03 9.75 14.81
CA ASP A 92 -9.60 9.65 13.43
C ASP A 92 -8.50 10.68 13.12
N ALA A 93 -8.62 11.92 13.62
CA ALA A 93 -7.57 12.95 13.49
C ALA A 93 -6.25 12.55 14.18
N VAL A 94 -6.32 11.99 15.40
CA VAL A 94 -5.13 11.47 16.09
C VAL A 94 -4.45 10.36 15.29
N ARG A 95 -5.22 9.47 14.65
CA ARG A 95 -4.67 8.42 13.78
C ARG A 95 -4.07 9.00 12.50
N ALA A 96 -4.75 9.96 11.88
CA ALA A 96 -4.25 10.61 10.67
C ALA A 96 -2.92 11.32 10.95
N GLU A 97 -2.80 12.03 12.07
CA GLU A 97 -1.56 12.71 12.45
C GLU A 97 -0.46 11.71 12.80
N ARG A 98 -0.79 10.66 13.56
CA ARG A 98 0.20 9.67 14.00
C ARG A 98 0.65 8.73 12.88
N ASN A 99 -0.24 8.35 11.96
CA ASN A 99 -0.05 7.25 11.02
C ASN A 99 -0.20 7.65 9.55
N GLY A 100 -0.66 8.86 9.24
CA GLY A 100 -1.03 9.27 7.87
C GLY A 100 0.14 9.25 6.86
N GLY A 101 1.38 9.41 7.35
CA GLY A 101 2.58 9.31 6.52
C GLY A 101 3.16 7.90 6.38
N ALA A 102 2.63 6.91 7.10
CA ALA A 102 3.26 5.59 7.21
C ALA A 102 2.96 4.63 6.04
N GLY A 103 2.18 5.07 5.04
CA GLY A 103 1.91 4.32 3.80
C GLY A 103 1.01 3.09 3.95
N ALA A 104 0.54 2.76 5.15
CA ALA A 104 -0.43 1.69 5.40
C ALA A 104 -1.86 2.20 5.24
N ASP A 105 -2.76 1.31 4.79
CA ASP A 105 -4.19 1.58 4.73
C ASP A 105 -4.78 1.91 6.12
N GLU A 106 -5.52 3.01 6.21
CA GLU A 106 -6.08 3.53 7.45
C GLU A 106 -6.99 2.50 8.15
N ASN A 107 -7.78 1.75 7.38
CA ASN A 107 -8.66 0.71 7.92
C ASN A 107 -7.86 -0.47 8.51
N ALA A 108 -6.72 -0.80 7.90
CA ALA A 108 -5.81 -1.81 8.42
C ALA A 108 -5.21 -1.38 9.75
N VAL A 109 -4.71 -0.14 9.84
CA VAL A 109 -4.18 0.44 11.09
C VAL A 109 -5.25 0.49 12.18
N LYS A 110 -6.49 0.86 11.84
CA LYS A 110 -7.63 0.87 12.78
C LYS A 110 -7.99 -0.52 13.29
N THR A 111 -7.96 -1.52 12.43
CA THR A 111 -8.19 -2.92 12.81
C THR A 111 -7.07 -3.41 13.72
N PHE A 112 -5.82 -3.09 13.36
CA PHE A 112 -4.65 -3.41 14.15
C PHE A 112 -4.70 -2.79 15.55
N ALA A 113 -5.06 -1.50 15.66
CA ALA A 113 -5.28 -0.80 16.92
C ALA A 113 -6.19 -1.57 17.89
N ALA A 114 -7.35 -2.00 17.39
CA ALA A 114 -8.34 -2.72 18.17
C ALA A 114 -7.81 -4.10 18.61
N MET A 115 -7.00 -4.75 17.76
CA MET A 115 -6.38 -6.02 18.12
C MET A 115 -5.23 -5.86 19.11
N VAL A 116 -4.52 -4.72 19.11
CA VAL A 116 -3.52 -4.41 20.14
C VAL A 116 -4.20 -4.23 21.51
N GLU A 117 -5.33 -3.54 21.57
CA GLU A 117 -6.12 -3.44 22.79
C GLU A 117 -6.62 -4.82 23.26
N ALA A 118 -7.12 -5.65 22.34
CA ALA A 118 -7.58 -7.01 22.65
C ALA A 118 -6.45 -7.98 23.04
N ALA A 119 -5.24 -7.74 22.55
CA ALA A 119 -4.03 -8.51 22.87
C ALA A 119 -3.25 -7.92 24.06
N GLU A 120 -3.86 -7.03 24.84
CA GLU A 120 -3.24 -6.41 26.03
C GLU A 120 -1.89 -5.72 25.75
N GLY A 121 -1.72 -5.19 24.53
CA GLY A 121 -0.50 -4.51 24.10
C GLY A 121 0.52 -5.40 23.39
N ASP A 122 0.33 -6.72 23.29
CA ASP A 122 1.21 -7.58 22.51
C ASP A 122 0.99 -7.36 20.99
N VAL A 123 1.94 -6.64 20.40
CA VAL A 123 1.96 -6.24 18.99
C VAL A 123 2.02 -7.43 18.03
N TYR A 124 2.70 -8.52 18.40
CA TYR A 124 2.84 -9.71 17.53
C TYR A 124 1.62 -10.61 17.64
N ALA A 125 1.06 -10.76 18.83
CA ALA A 125 -0.22 -11.42 19.02
C ALA A 125 -1.33 -10.67 18.27
N ALA A 126 -1.38 -9.34 18.38
CA ALA A 126 -2.32 -8.50 17.65
C ALA A 126 -2.24 -8.69 16.12
N MET A 127 -1.02 -8.78 15.57
CA MET A 127 -0.82 -9.05 14.13
C MET A 127 -1.43 -10.37 13.69
N LYS A 128 -1.31 -11.43 14.51
CA LYS A 128 -1.96 -12.72 14.26
C LYS A 128 -3.48 -12.64 14.41
N MET A 129 -3.96 -11.94 15.44
CA MET A 129 -5.39 -11.76 15.70
C MET A 129 -6.10 -11.00 14.57
N CYS A 130 -5.43 -10.03 13.92
CA CYS A 130 -5.98 -9.31 12.76
C CYS A 130 -6.42 -10.22 11.61
N GLN A 131 -5.87 -11.43 11.53
CA GLN A 131 -6.14 -12.37 10.46
C GLN A 131 -7.34 -13.28 10.77
N THR A 132 -7.69 -13.44 12.05
CA THR A 132 -8.66 -14.46 12.51
C THR A 132 -9.87 -13.87 13.23
N LEU A 133 -9.67 -12.90 14.11
CA LEU A 133 -10.67 -12.42 15.06
C LEU A 133 -11.66 -11.39 14.46
N PRO A 134 -11.24 -10.43 13.60
CA PRO A 134 -12.17 -9.52 12.95
C PRO A 134 -13.24 -10.26 12.13
N PRO A 135 -14.43 -9.67 11.95
CA PRO A 135 -15.48 -10.24 11.10
C PRO A 135 -14.98 -10.40 9.66
N ALA A 136 -15.56 -11.37 8.94
CA ALA A 136 -15.24 -11.60 7.53
C ALA A 136 -15.38 -10.29 6.72
N GLY A 137 -14.37 -9.97 5.92
CA GLY A 137 -14.26 -8.70 5.18
C GLY A 137 -13.43 -7.61 5.90
N ARG A 138 -13.19 -7.71 7.22
CA ARG A 138 -12.25 -6.84 7.95
C ARG A 138 -10.95 -7.53 8.36
N ARG A 139 -10.85 -8.84 8.11
CA ARG A 139 -9.62 -9.60 8.34
C ARG A 139 -8.53 -9.10 7.41
N LEU A 140 -7.35 -8.91 7.95
CA LEU A 140 -6.19 -8.46 7.18
C LEU A 140 -5.45 -9.68 6.61
N SER A 141 -4.91 -9.53 5.40
CA SER A 141 -3.90 -10.47 4.90
C SER A 141 -2.62 -10.36 5.74
N PRO A 142 -1.74 -11.38 5.74
CA PRO A 142 -0.47 -11.33 6.47
C PRO A 142 0.35 -10.07 6.16
N ASP A 143 0.50 -9.73 4.88
CA ASP A 143 1.26 -8.55 4.45
C ASP A 143 0.62 -7.24 4.91
N ARG A 144 -0.71 -7.13 4.88
CA ARG A 144 -1.42 -5.94 5.38
C ARG A 144 -1.34 -5.82 6.90
N ALA A 145 -1.36 -6.94 7.62
CA ALA A 145 -1.21 -6.96 9.06
C ALA A 145 0.21 -6.53 9.47
N ASP A 146 1.24 -6.98 8.75
CA ASP A 146 2.63 -6.56 9.01
C ASP A 146 2.87 -5.09 8.62
N ALA A 147 2.33 -4.64 7.49
CA ALA A 147 2.36 -3.22 7.11
C ALA A 147 1.66 -2.34 8.17
N ALA A 148 0.49 -2.76 8.66
CA ALA A 148 -0.21 -2.05 9.73
C ALA A 148 0.58 -2.06 11.05
N ARG A 149 1.26 -3.17 11.38
CA ARG A 149 2.14 -3.29 12.54
C ARG A 149 3.32 -2.31 12.47
N LEU A 150 3.97 -2.22 11.31
CA LEU A 150 5.09 -1.29 11.08
C LEU A 150 4.63 0.17 11.10
N ALA A 151 3.43 0.45 10.58
CA ALA A 151 2.86 1.79 10.56
C ALA A 151 2.29 2.24 11.92
N TRP A 152 1.83 1.31 12.77
CA TRP A 152 1.13 1.61 14.03
C TRP A 152 1.90 2.51 15.02
N PRO A 153 3.20 2.31 15.27
CA PRO A 153 3.99 3.18 16.14
C PRO A 153 3.91 4.65 15.73
N GLY A 154 3.79 4.92 14.44
CA GLY A 154 3.91 6.25 13.83
C GLY A 154 5.36 6.62 13.55
N ALA A 155 5.56 7.75 12.87
CA ALA A 155 6.90 8.31 12.69
C ALA A 155 7.45 8.84 14.02
N VAL A 156 8.74 8.65 14.26
CA VAL A 156 9.43 9.27 15.40
C VAL A 156 10.02 10.58 14.92
N SER A 157 9.80 11.67 15.68
CA SER A 157 10.42 12.95 15.37
C SER A 157 11.94 12.84 15.35
N ILE A 158 12.55 13.40 14.31
CA ILE A 158 14.01 13.49 14.15
C ILE A 158 14.61 14.37 15.25
N ASP A 159 13.86 15.36 15.74
CA ASP A 159 14.29 16.25 16.84
C ASP A 159 14.10 15.61 18.22
N ARG A 160 13.69 14.34 18.30
CA ARG A 160 13.50 13.67 19.58
C ARG A 160 14.83 13.64 20.34
N PRO A 161 14.93 14.21 21.55
CA PRO A 161 16.14 14.15 22.35
C PRO A 161 16.42 12.70 22.76
N LEU A 162 17.67 12.27 22.64
CA LEU A 162 18.11 10.91 22.99
C LEU A 162 18.53 10.80 24.47
N GLY A 163 18.84 11.92 25.10
CA GLY A 163 19.21 11.98 26.52
C GLY A 163 18.03 11.78 27.45
N GLY A 164 17.99 10.66 28.18
CA GLY A 164 17.22 10.58 29.42
C GLY A 164 17.80 11.52 30.48
N SER A 165 17.01 11.86 31.51
CA SER A 165 17.37 12.84 32.56
C SER A 165 18.69 12.57 33.31
N ASN A 166 19.26 11.37 33.14
CA ASN A 166 20.48 10.90 33.82
C ASN A 166 21.65 10.63 32.86
N SER A 167 21.58 11.08 31.59
CA SER A 167 22.67 10.89 30.63
C SER A 167 23.76 11.95 30.78
N SER A 168 25.01 11.55 30.53
CA SER A 168 26.18 12.43 30.60
C SER A 168 26.02 13.63 29.63
N SER A 169 26.62 14.77 30.00
CA SER A 169 26.44 16.10 29.38
C SER A 169 26.58 16.17 27.86
N VAL A 170 27.26 15.21 27.23
CA VAL A 170 27.45 15.14 25.77
C VAL A 170 26.20 14.61 25.04
N MET A 171 25.43 13.72 25.66
CA MET A 171 24.19 13.15 25.08
C MET A 171 22.93 13.94 25.43
N ALA A 172 23.03 14.88 26.37
CA ALA A 172 21.91 15.69 26.84
C ALA A 172 21.39 16.66 25.76
N ASN A 173 22.24 17.05 24.81
CA ASN A 173 21.90 17.99 23.73
C ASN A 173 21.75 17.31 22.36
N SER A 174 21.93 15.98 22.28
CA SER A 174 21.85 15.27 21.00
C SER A 174 20.44 14.77 20.72
N THR A 175 20.00 14.99 19.49
CA THR A 175 18.72 14.56 18.91
C THR A 175 18.90 13.29 18.09
N LEU A 176 17.79 12.62 17.73
CA LEU A 176 17.84 11.50 16.80
C LEU A 176 18.50 11.90 15.47
N ALA A 177 18.31 13.15 15.02
CA ALA A 177 18.95 13.74 13.84
C ALA A 177 20.46 13.56 13.82
N ASP A 178 21.11 13.78 14.97
CA ASP A 178 22.57 13.79 15.09
C ASP A 178 23.20 12.39 14.91
N PHE A 179 22.38 11.34 15.01
CA PHE A 179 22.81 9.94 14.88
C PHE A 179 22.25 9.25 13.64
N LEU A 180 21.32 9.88 12.93
CA LEU A 180 20.97 9.40 11.61
C LEU A 180 22.20 9.71 10.74
N PRO A 181 22.95 8.68 10.27
CA PRO A 181 23.97 8.95 9.30
C PRO A 181 23.27 9.68 8.17
N ALA A 182 23.78 10.85 7.80
CA ALA A 182 23.45 11.38 6.50
C ALA A 182 23.86 10.27 5.54
N VAL A 183 22.88 9.50 5.04
CA VAL A 183 23.04 8.76 3.79
C VAL A 183 23.00 9.83 2.70
N ALA A 184 23.90 10.81 2.84
CA ALA A 184 24.30 11.70 1.79
C ALA A 184 25.26 10.84 1.01
N ASP A 185 24.72 10.30 -0.07
CA ASP A 185 25.50 9.89 -1.22
C ASP A 185 26.19 11.15 -1.78
N GLU A 186 27.12 11.75 -1.03
CA GLU A 186 28.03 12.74 -1.55
C GLU A 186 28.86 12.03 -2.62
N GLU A 187 28.63 12.39 -3.88
CA GLU A 187 29.58 12.06 -4.93
C GLU A 187 30.94 12.72 -4.59
N PRO A 188 32.06 12.18 -5.10
CA PRO A 188 33.40 12.69 -4.79
C PRO A 188 33.61 14.18 -5.09
N ASP A 189 32.73 14.79 -5.88
CA ASP A 189 32.71 16.21 -6.23
C ASP A 189 31.95 17.11 -5.23
N GLY A 190 31.32 16.53 -4.21
CA GLY A 190 30.52 17.23 -3.20
C GLY A 190 29.14 17.67 -3.71
N GLU A 191 28.73 17.25 -4.90
CA GLU A 191 27.39 17.53 -5.41
C GLU A 191 26.40 16.46 -4.92
N ILE A 192 25.34 16.92 -4.24
CA ILE A 192 24.28 16.03 -3.75
C ILE A 192 23.38 15.68 -4.93
N ARG A 193 23.58 14.50 -5.52
CA ARG A 193 22.76 14.00 -6.62
C ARG A 193 21.86 12.85 -6.13
N PRO A 194 20.53 12.92 -6.35
CA PRO A 194 19.64 11.86 -5.90
C PRO A 194 19.92 10.59 -6.70
N LYS A 195 20.42 9.54 -6.03
CA LYS A 195 20.67 8.29 -6.73
C LYS A 195 19.36 7.62 -7.13
N VAL A 196 19.26 7.17 -8.38
CA VAL A 196 18.06 6.50 -8.91
C VAL A 196 18.37 5.05 -9.18
N GLY A 197 17.63 4.15 -8.51
CA GLY A 197 17.70 2.72 -8.75
C GLY A 197 17.14 2.32 -10.13
N HIS A 198 17.56 1.15 -10.61
CA HIS A 198 17.18 0.63 -11.93
C HIS A 198 15.66 0.55 -12.13
N GLY A 199 14.93 0.09 -11.10
CA GLY A 199 13.47 0.02 -11.11
C GLY A 199 12.78 1.36 -11.33
N ALA A 200 13.27 2.43 -10.69
CA ALA A 200 12.69 3.77 -10.81
C ALA A 200 12.90 4.34 -12.22
N ALA A 201 14.08 4.12 -12.82
CA ALA A 201 14.35 4.51 -14.20
C ALA A 201 13.44 3.75 -15.20
N LEU A 202 13.21 2.45 -14.99
CA LEU A 202 12.31 1.66 -15.83
C LEU A 202 10.84 2.08 -15.72
N GLU A 203 10.36 2.41 -14.51
CA GLU A 203 9.00 2.94 -14.34
C GLU A 203 8.84 4.32 -14.99
N ALA A 204 9.83 5.20 -14.84
CA ALA A 204 9.83 6.49 -15.52
C ALA A 204 9.71 6.33 -17.05
N LEU A 205 10.45 5.39 -17.64
CA LEU A 205 10.30 5.06 -19.06
C LEU A 205 8.90 4.54 -19.43
N ARG A 206 8.29 3.69 -18.59
CA ARG A 206 6.93 3.19 -18.85
C ARG A 206 5.90 4.31 -18.86
N VAL A 207 6.04 5.28 -17.97
CA VAL A 207 5.20 6.49 -17.95
C VAL A 207 5.39 7.26 -19.26
N LEU A 208 6.64 7.48 -19.68
CA LEU A 208 6.95 8.23 -20.89
C LEU A 208 6.58 7.52 -22.19
N LYS A 209 6.51 6.19 -22.22
CA LYS A 209 6.14 5.41 -23.40
C LYS A 209 4.78 5.81 -24.01
N ARG A 210 3.87 6.38 -23.20
CA ARG A 210 2.57 6.89 -23.69
C ARG A 210 2.66 8.26 -24.37
N TYR A 211 3.73 9.01 -24.11
CA TYR A 211 3.90 10.41 -24.51
C TYR A 211 5.12 10.64 -25.41
N CYS A 212 5.84 9.56 -25.74
CA CYS A 212 6.98 9.56 -26.62
C CYS A 212 6.78 8.51 -27.74
N PRO A 213 6.98 8.87 -29.02
CA PRO A 213 6.88 7.96 -30.15
C PRO A 213 8.09 7.00 -30.28
N ILE A 214 9.11 7.12 -29.41
CA ILE A 214 10.30 6.26 -29.47
C ILE A 214 9.93 4.84 -29.03
N GLY A 215 10.18 3.88 -29.92
CA GLY A 215 10.07 2.46 -29.61
C GLY A 215 11.17 2.05 -28.65
N LEU A 216 10.87 1.98 -27.36
CA LEU A 216 11.77 1.42 -26.35
C LEU A 216 11.94 -0.08 -26.61
N SER A 217 13.06 -0.45 -27.23
CA SER A 217 13.48 -1.84 -27.42
C SER A 217 13.77 -2.51 -26.08
N ARG A 218 13.55 -3.83 -25.99
CA ARG A 218 13.93 -4.61 -24.80
C ARG A 218 15.46 -4.64 -24.71
N MET A 219 16.02 -3.92 -23.74
CA MET A 219 17.44 -3.93 -23.41
C MET A 219 17.66 -4.74 -22.14
N THR A 220 18.82 -5.39 -22.03
CA THR A 220 19.28 -5.94 -20.74
C THR A 220 19.61 -4.80 -19.76
N PRO A 221 19.65 -5.03 -18.43
CA PRO A 221 19.98 -3.99 -17.47
C PRO A 221 21.30 -3.26 -17.75
N GLY A 222 22.33 -3.99 -18.19
CA GLY A 222 23.64 -3.43 -18.55
C GLY A 222 23.58 -2.58 -19.83
N GLU A 223 22.90 -3.06 -20.87
CA GLU A 223 22.67 -2.27 -22.09
C GLU A 223 21.83 -1.03 -21.80
N PHE A 224 20.85 -1.13 -20.89
CA PHE A 224 20.03 -0.01 -20.48
C PHE A 224 20.86 1.08 -19.80
N ALA A 225 21.68 0.71 -18.80
CA ALA A 225 22.55 1.66 -18.11
C ALA A 225 23.52 2.35 -19.08
N ALA A 226 24.14 1.58 -19.98
CA ALA A 226 25.10 2.11 -20.95
C ALA A 226 24.47 3.07 -21.98
N ASN A 227 23.21 2.82 -22.38
CA ASN A 227 22.50 3.66 -23.36
C ASN A 227 21.65 4.76 -22.73
N LEU A 228 21.54 4.81 -21.39
CA LEU A 228 20.67 5.73 -20.69
C LEU A 228 20.94 7.21 -21.00
N PRO A 229 22.21 7.70 -21.07
CA PRO A 229 22.48 9.10 -21.40
C PRO A 229 21.93 9.49 -22.79
N ALA A 230 22.25 8.71 -23.82
CA ALA A 230 21.78 8.94 -25.18
C ALA A 230 20.25 8.81 -25.30
N LEU A 231 19.65 7.90 -24.53
CA LEU A 231 18.20 7.75 -24.47
C LEU A 231 17.53 8.99 -23.88
N VAL A 232 18.04 9.52 -22.75
CA VAL A 232 17.47 10.72 -22.13
C VAL A 232 17.59 11.94 -23.03
N GLU A 233 18.75 12.12 -23.67
CA GLU A 233 18.94 13.19 -24.66
C GLU A 233 17.89 13.11 -25.78
N SER A 234 17.69 11.92 -26.35
CA SER A 234 16.66 11.71 -27.39
C SER A 234 15.22 11.92 -26.89
N LEU A 235 14.95 11.66 -25.61
CA LEU A 235 13.63 11.84 -25.02
C LEU A 235 13.31 13.32 -24.80
N GLU A 236 14.29 14.14 -24.44
CA GLU A 236 14.09 15.58 -24.20
C GLU A 236 13.57 16.32 -25.43
N ASP A 237 14.03 15.92 -26.62
CA ASP A 237 13.63 16.53 -27.89
C ASP A 237 12.23 16.11 -28.35
N VAL A 238 11.75 14.93 -27.92
CA VAL A 238 10.59 14.27 -28.53
C VAL A 238 9.41 14.10 -27.56
N VAL A 239 9.63 14.22 -26.24
CA VAL A 239 8.57 14.08 -25.24
C VAL A 239 7.54 15.20 -25.40
N THR A 240 6.29 14.81 -25.64
CA THR A 240 5.16 15.73 -25.72
C THR A 240 4.56 15.96 -24.34
N LEU A 241 4.48 17.23 -23.90
CA LEU A 241 3.90 17.56 -22.60
C LEU A 241 2.35 17.60 -22.68
N PRO A 242 1.65 16.80 -21.86
CA PRO A 242 0.20 16.84 -21.76
C PRO A 242 -0.32 18.23 -21.35
N ARG A 243 -1.57 18.53 -21.73
CA ARG A 243 -2.28 19.75 -21.30
C ARG A 243 -2.82 19.63 -19.88
N ASP A 244 -3.20 18.41 -19.47
CA ASP A 244 -3.68 18.13 -18.12
C ASP A 244 -2.56 18.36 -17.08
N PRO A 245 -2.79 19.16 -16.01
CA PRO A 245 -1.75 19.51 -15.05
C PRO A 245 -1.19 18.32 -14.28
N GLN A 246 -2.03 17.36 -13.89
CA GLN A 246 -1.62 16.19 -13.12
C GLN A 246 -0.77 15.25 -13.98
N THR A 247 -1.22 14.99 -15.21
CA THR A 247 -0.48 14.16 -16.18
C THR A 247 0.83 14.83 -16.60
N ARG A 248 0.83 16.15 -16.81
CA ARG A 248 2.04 16.93 -17.08
C ARG A 248 3.05 16.78 -15.95
N ARG A 249 2.61 16.87 -14.69
CA ARG A 249 3.48 16.66 -13.53
C ARG A 249 4.13 15.27 -13.55
N TYR A 250 3.36 14.20 -13.83
CA TYR A 250 3.94 12.85 -13.93
C TYR A 250 4.98 12.70 -15.04
N VAL A 251 4.76 13.32 -16.20
CA VAL A 251 5.73 13.31 -17.31
C VAL A 251 7.01 14.04 -16.93
N LEU A 252 6.90 15.20 -16.28
CA LEU A 252 8.05 15.97 -15.80
C LEU A 252 8.81 15.25 -14.67
N ASP A 253 8.08 14.63 -13.74
CA ASP A 253 8.67 13.83 -12.67
C ASP A 253 9.42 12.62 -13.25
N ALA A 254 8.85 11.93 -14.24
CA ALA A 254 9.52 10.83 -14.95
C ALA A 254 10.79 11.29 -15.68
N MET A 255 10.76 12.44 -16.38
CA MET A 255 11.96 13.02 -17.00
C MET A 255 13.03 13.38 -15.96
N ARG A 256 12.63 13.93 -14.81
CA ARG A 256 13.55 14.25 -13.71
C ARG A 256 14.22 13.00 -13.12
N VAL A 257 13.45 11.92 -12.94
CA VAL A 257 13.98 10.62 -12.50
C VAL A 257 15.00 10.10 -13.50
N LEU A 258 14.73 10.16 -14.82
CA LEU A 258 15.68 9.70 -15.83
C LEU A 258 16.95 10.56 -15.90
N ARG A 259 16.84 11.89 -15.81
CA ARG A 259 18.03 12.77 -15.73
C ARG A 259 18.89 12.44 -14.51
N SER A 260 18.25 12.19 -13.38
CA SER A 260 18.95 11.80 -12.15
C SER A 260 19.62 10.43 -12.30
N ALA A 261 18.98 9.51 -13.04
CA ALA A 261 19.55 8.20 -13.36
C ALA A 261 20.73 8.25 -14.35
N VAL A 262 20.77 9.22 -15.26
CA VAL A 262 21.94 9.47 -16.12
C VAL A 262 23.14 9.88 -15.27
N SER A 263 22.89 10.73 -14.28
CA SER A 263 23.94 11.19 -13.36
C SER A 263 24.52 10.05 -12.51
N THR A 264 23.72 9.06 -12.13
CA THR A 264 24.26 7.89 -11.42
C THR A 264 24.93 6.88 -12.33
N ALA A 265 24.60 6.87 -13.61
CA ALA A 265 25.16 5.93 -14.58
C ALA A 265 26.54 6.34 -15.11
N THR A 266 27.03 7.57 -14.87
CA THR A 266 28.34 8.04 -15.36
C THR A 266 29.54 7.24 -14.82
N GLU A 267 29.36 6.49 -13.73
CA GLU A 267 30.37 5.53 -13.22
C GLU A 267 30.27 4.13 -13.85
N GLY A 268 29.43 3.95 -14.89
CA GLY A 268 29.35 2.73 -15.69
C GLY A 268 28.45 1.63 -15.13
N VAL A 269 27.87 1.81 -13.94
CA VAL A 269 26.89 0.88 -13.36
C VAL A 269 25.85 1.69 -12.59
N LEU A 270 24.56 1.54 -12.92
CA LEU A 270 23.48 1.98 -12.02
C LEU A 270 23.69 1.24 -10.69
N ALA A 271 23.94 1.99 -9.63
CA ALA A 271 24.42 1.47 -8.36
C ALA A 271 23.59 0.24 -7.89
N ASP A 272 24.23 -0.94 -7.86
CA ASP A 272 23.59 -2.23 -7.55
C ASP A 272 23.10 -2.29 -6.08
N ASP A 273 23.64 -1.42 -5.23
CA ASP A 273 23.26 -1.15 -3.83
C ASP A 273 21.90 -0.45 -3.68
N LEU A 274 21.33 0.07 -4.77
CA LEU A 274 19.96 0.61 -4.82
C LEU A 274 18.94 -0.36 -5.41
N ARG A 275 19.30 -1.64 -5.58
CA ARG A 275 18.30 -2.69 -5.78
C ARG A 275 17.38 -2.71 -4.57
N ASP A 276 16.15 -2.28 -4.77
CA ASP A 276 15.13 -2.37 -3.74
C ASP A 276 14.47 -3.76 -3.79
N VAL A 277 13.70 -4.07 -2.76
CA VAL A 277 12.92 -5.31 -2.68
C VAL A 277 11.96 -5.45 -3.87
N SER A 278 11.58 -4.33 -4.51
CA SER A 278 10.72 -4.34 -5.70
C SER A 278 11.45 -4.89 -6.92
N ASP A 279 12.72 -4.57 -7.09
CA ASP A 279 13.56 -5.06 -8.20
C ASP A 279 13.84 -6.56 -8.06
N ASP A 280 14.12 -7.05 -6.86
CA ASP A 280 14.23 -8.49 -6.59
C ASP A 280 12.90 -9.21 -6.89
N ARG A 281 11.77 -8.66 -6.43
CA ARG A 281 10.43 -9.22 -6.74
C ARG A 281 10.12 -9.21 -8.23
N ARG A 282 10.56 -8.19 -8.97
CA ARG A 282 10.39 -8.13 -10.44
C ARG A 282 11.26 -9.16 -11.13
N ALA A 283 12.50 -9.33 -10.69
CA ALA A 283 13.41 -10.36 -11.23
C ALA A 283 12.85 -11.76 -10.96
N GLU A 284 12.46 -12.06 -9.72
CA GLU A 284 11.79 -13.32 -9.36
C GLU A 284 10.49 -13.53 -10.16
N GLY A 285 9.69 -12.46 -10.32
CA GLY A 285 8.46 -12.48 -11.11
C GLY A 285 8.72 -12.76 -12.59
N ALA A 286 9.75 -12.15 -13.18
CA ALA A 286 10.16 -12.36 -14.55
C ALA A 286 10.68 -13.78 -14.78
N GLU A 287 11.51 -14.30 -13.87
CA GLU A 287 12.00 -15.67 -13.92
C GLU A 287 10.86 -16.67 -13.80
N ARG A 288 9.95 -16.47 -12.83
CA ARG A 288 8.75 -17.28 -12.67
C ARG A 288 7.90 -17.28 -13.94
N ASN A 289 7.64 -16.10 -14.51
CA ASN A 289 6.86 -15.98 -15.75
C ASN A 289 7.56 -16.67 -16.91
N HIS A 290 8.88 -16.52 -17.05
CA HIS A 290 9.66 -17.21 -18.06
C HIS A 290 9.53 -18.74 -17.92
N ARG A 291 9.66 -19.26 -16.70
CA ARG A 291 9.53 -20.68 -16.40
C ARG A 291 8.12 -21.22 -16.66
N VAL A 292 7.08 -20.49 -16.29
CA VAL A 292 5.68 -20.85 -16.59
C VAL A 292 5.48 -20.97 -18.11
N ASN A 293 5.96 -20.00 -18.88
CA ASN A 293 5.85 -20.03 -20.35
C ASN A 293 6.65 -21.19 -20.95
N ALA A 294 7.89 -21.44 -20.50
CA ALA A 294 8.69 -22.56 -20.95
C ALA A 294 8.01 -23.92 -20.69
N VAL A 295 7.36 -24.09 -19.51
CA VAL A 295 6.59 -25.29 -19.21
C VAL A 295 5.37 -25.40 -20.12
N LEU A 296 4.61 -24.32 -20.32
CA LEU A 296 3.47 -24.29 -21.22
C LEU A 296 3.86 -24.63 -22.67
N ASP A 297 4.97 -24.12 -23.17
CA ASP A 297 5.46 -24.36 -24.53
C ASP A 297 5.89 -25.80 -24.77
N SER A 298 6.31 -26.51 -23.72
CA SER A 298 6.57 -27.94 -23.83
C SER A 298 5.29 -28.79 -23.97
N MET A 299 4.11 -28.25 -23.64
CA MET A 299 2.82 -28.98 -23.57
C MET A 299 2.15 -29.14 -24.92
N GLY A 300 1.19 -30.06 -25.01
CA GLY A 300 0.37 -30.20 -26.22
C GLY A 300 -0.43 -28.92 -26.49
N ALA A 301 -0.55 -28.52 -27.76
CA ALA A 301 -1.12 -27.23 -28.17
C ALA A 301 -2.47 -26.91 -27.49
N ASN A 302 -3.41 -27.86 -27.50
CA ASN A 302 -4.74 -27.65 -26.89
C ASN A 302 -4.67 -27.51 -25.36
N GLN A 303 -3.74 -28.19 -24.69
CA GLN A 303 -3.57 -28.04 -23.23
C GLN A 303 -2.99 -26.66 -22.91
N ARG A 304 -1.97 -26.24 -23.65
CA ARG A 304 -1.33 -24.93 -23.51
C ARG A 304 -2.35 -23.80 -23.71
N ILE A 305 -3.06 -23.81 -24.84
CA ILE A 305 -4.02 -22.75 -25.20
C ILE A 305 -5.15 -22.67 -24.17
N VAL A 306 -5.72 -23.82 -23.74
CA VAL A 306 -6.77 -23.83 -22.71
C VAL A 306 -6.26 -23.24 -21.39
N LEU A 307 -5.03 -23.58 -20.96
CA LEU A 307 -4.46 -23.02 -19.73
C LEU A 307 -4.12 -21.53 -19.86
N GLN A 308 -3.63 -21.08 -21.03
CA GLN A 308 -3.36 -19.66 -21.26
C GLN A 308 -4.62 -18.82 -21.13
N HIS A 309 -5.72 -19.27 -21.72
CA HIS A 309 -7.03 -18.61 -21.64
C HIS A 309 -7.72 -18.74 -20.28
N SER A 310 -7.39 -19.76 -19.48
CA SER A 310 -7.91 -19.90 -18.11
C SER A 310 -7.35 -18.90 -17.11
N PHE A 311 -6.21 -18.28 -17.39
CA PHE A 311 -5.52 -17.37 -16.45
C PHE A 311 -4.96 -16.10 -17.13
N GLY A 312 -5.35 -15.82 -18.37
CA GLY A 312 -4.84 -14.70 -19.16
C GLY A 312 -3.31 -14.70 -19.39
N ILE A 313 -2.68 -15.88 -19.44
CA ILE A 313 -1.21 -15.97 -19.56
C ILE A 313 -0.78 -15.63 -20.98
N GLY A 314 0.27 -14.82 -21.10
CA GLY A 314 0.84 -14.44 -22.41
C GLY A 314 -0.04 -13.46 -23.18
N GLY A 315 -0.98 -12.78 -22.52
CA GLY A 315 -1.91 -11.85 -23.16
C GLY A 315 -3.13 -12.51 -23.80
N ALA A 316 -3.37 -13.79 -23.53
CA ALA A 316 -4.62 -14.46 -23.88
C ALA A 316 -5.80 -13.82 -23.12
N SER A 317 -7.00 -13.84 -23.70
CA SER A 317 -8.21 -13.43 -23.00
C SER A 317 -8.46 -14.35 -21.79
N ASP A 318 -8.67 -13.74 -20.62
CA ASP A 318 -8.97 -14.47 -19.38
C ASP A 318 -10.47 -14.78 -19.29
N PHE A 319 -10.80 -16.06 -19.36
CA PHE A 319 -12.17 -16.55 -19.19
C PHE A 319 -12.40 -17.14 -17.79
N GLY A 320 -11.41 -17.09 -16.90
CA GLY A 320 -11.49 -17.61 -15.54
C GLY A 320 -11.31 -19.13 -15.41
N ASP A 321 -11.28 -19.56 -14.14
CA ASP A 321 -11.27 -20.97 -13.73
C ASP A 321 -12.39 -21.28 -12.72
N GLY A 322 -12.78 -22.55 -12.62
CA GLY A 322 -13.84 -22.98 -11.70
C GLY A 322 -15.25 -22.53 -12.11
N ASP A 323 -16.08 -22.20 -11.12
CA ASP A 323 -17.50 -21.88 -11.31
C ASP A 323 -17.73 -20.50 -11.95
N GLU A 324 -16.76 -19.60 -11.84
CA GLU A 324 -16.77 -18.28 -12.46
C GLU A 324 -16.31 -18.29 -13.93
N THR A 325 -16.02 -19.47 -14.49
CA THR A 325 -15.55 -19.56 -15.88
C THR A 325 -16.64 -19.13 -16.86
N ASP A 326 -16.34 -18.18 -17.76
CA ASP A 326 -17.15 -17.88 -18.94
C ASP A 326 -17.03 -19.03 -19.96
N ARG A 327 -17.96 -19.98 -19.85
CA ARG A 327 -17.94 -21.22 -20.64
C ARG A 327 -18.17 -20.93 -22.11
N ASP A 328 -19.13 -20.06 -22.42
CA ASP A 328 -19.55 -19.80 -23.79
C ASP A 328 -18.44 -19.04 -24.53
N GLY A 329 -17.91 -17.97 -23.93
CA GLY A 329 -16.79 -17.21 -24.49
C GLY A 329 -15.54 -18.05 -24.68
N MET A 330 -15.22 -18.94 -23.74
CA MET A 330 -14.07 -19.84 -23.88
C MET A 330 -14.27 -20.88 -24.99
N THR A 331 -15.47 -21.44 -25.16
CA THR A 331 -15.74 -22.40 -26.23
C THR A 331 -15.73 -21.76 -27.62
N GLU A 332 -16.27 -20.54 -27.73
CA GLU A 332 -16.26 -19.74 -28.95
C GLU A 332 -14.82 -19.38 -29.35
N ALA A 333 -14.04 -18.83 -28.41
CA ALA A 333 -12.66 -18.41 -28.67
C ALA A 333 -11.74 -19.58 -29.09
N LEU A 334 -11.97 -20.77 -28.54
CA LEU A 334 -11.14 -21.94 -28.78
C LEU A 334 -11.62 -22.87 -29.90
N GLY A 335 -12.84 -22.66 -30.40
CA GLY A 335 -13.46 -23.53 -31.41
C GLY A 335 -13.62 -24.98 -30.94
N MET A 336 -13.83 -25.21 -29.64
CA MET A 336 -13.97 -26.56 -29.07
C MET A 336 -15.13 -26.64 -28.07
N THR A 337 -15.73 -27.82 -27.93
CA THR A 337 -16.82 -28.05 -26.98
C THR A 337 -16.35 -27.91 -25.53
N TRP A 338 -17.24 -27.48 -24.63
CA TRP A 338 -16.90 -27.33 -23.20
C TRP A 338 -16.40 -28.63 -22.56
N VAL A 339 -16.90 -29.78 -23.02
CA VAL A 339 -16.43 -31.11 -22.58
C VAL A 339 -14.94 -31.29 -22.92
N ASN A 340 -14.52 -30.89 -24.13
CA ASN A 340 -13.13 -30.94 -24.55
C ASN A 340 -12.27 -29.93 -23.78
N VAL A 341 -12.76 -28.70 -23.57
CA VAL A 341 -12.09 -27.69 -22.72
C VAL A 341 -11.81 -28.26 -21.33
N LYS A 342 -12.83 -28.82 -20.66
CA LYS A 342 -12.70 -29.41 -19.31
C LYS A 342 -11.72 -30.58 -19.28
N ALA A 343 -11.74 -31.43 -20.31
CA ALA A 343 -10.82 -32.56 -20.44
C ALA A 343 -9.37 -32.07 -20.64
N HIS A 344 -9.14 -31.10 -21.52
CA HIS A 344 -7.84 -30.50 -21.75
C HIS A 344 -7.32 -29.72 -20.54
N ARG A 345 -8.18 -28.99 -19.82
CA ARG A 345 -7.84 -28.29 -18.58
C ARG A 345 -7.38 -29.27 -17.50
N THR A 346 -8.16 -30.34 -17.26
CA THR A 346 -7.81 -31.37 -16.26
C THR A 346 -6.49 -32.08 -16.59
N LYS A 347 -6.28 -32.46 -17.87
CA LYS A 347 -5.02 -33.07 -18.32
C LYS A 347 -3.86 -32.06 -18.25
N GLY A 348 -4.14 -30.81 -18.61
CA GLY A 348 -3.22 -29.68 -18.58
C GLY A 348 -2.68 -29.45 -17.17
N TYR A 349 -3.54 -29.36 -16.15
CA TYR A 349 -3.09 -29.17 -14.76
C TYR A 349 -2.14 -30.26 -14.27
N LYS A 350 -2.45 -31.53 -14.56
CA LYS A 350 -1.57 -32.66 -14.19
C LYS A 350 -0.22 -32.58 -14.90
N ALA A 351 -0.23 -32.31 -16.20
CA ALA A 351 0.99 -32.19 -17.00
C ALA A 351 1.83 -30.97 -16.57
N PHE A 352 1.20 -29.83 -16.37
CA PHE A 352 1.83 -28.59 -15.93
C PHE A 352 2.48 -28.77 -14.56
N ALA A 353 1.75 -29.27 -13.56
CA ALA A 353 2.28 -29.48 -12.22
C ALA A 353 3.51 -30.38 -12.22
N LYS A 354 3.44 -31.53 -12.92
CA LYS A 354 4.58 -32.46 -13.04
C LYS A 354 5.80 -31.80 -13.67
N ARG A 355 5.61 -31.05 -14.77
CA ARG A 355 6.72 -30.42 -15.51
C ARG A 355 7.29 -29.20 -14.79
N TYR A 356 6.46 -28.43 -14.11
CA TYR A 356 6.88 -27.29 -13.32
C TYR A 356 7.70 -27.72 -12.10
N VAL A 357 7.29 -28.79 -11.41
CA VAL A 357 8.11 -29.42 -10.35
C VAL A 357 9.45 -29.91 -10.90
N ALA A 358 9.47 -30.54 -12.08
CA ALA A 358 10.72 -30.96 -12.71
C ALA A 358 11.63 -29.76 -13.05
N ALA A 359 11.06 -28.67 -13.57
CA ALA A 359 11.81 -27.43 -13.86
C ALA A 359 12.41 -26.81 -12.59
N LEU A 360 11.68 -26.81 -11.47
CA LEU A 360 12.19 -26.34 -10.18
C LEU A 360 13.35 -27.20 -9.66
N LYS A 361 13.26 -28.53 -9.80
CA LYS A 361 14.35 -29.44 -9.42
C LYS A 361 15.62 -29.17 -10.24
N VAL A 362 15.48 -28.92 -11.55
CA VAL A 362 16.62 -28.55 -12.42
C VAL A 362 17.23 -27.20 -12.01
N ALA A 363 16.42 -26.26 -11.53
CA ALA A 363 16.87 -24.97 -11.03
C ALA A 363 17.47 -25.02 -9.60
N GLY A 364 17.52 -26.19 -8.95
CA GLY A 364 18.02 -26.34 -7.58
C GLY A 364 17.04 -25.91 -6.48
N GLU A 365 15.78 -25.63 -6.81
CA GLU A 365 14.75 -25.17 -5.85
C GLU A 365 14.00 -26.36 -5.20
N GLU A 366 14.73 -27.27 -4.56
CA GLU A 366 14.20 -28.57 -4.09
C GLU A 366 13.06 -28.44 -3.07
N ILE A 367 13.16 -27.50 -2.12
CA ILE A 367 12.13 -27.29 -1.08
C ILE A 367 10.80 -26.85 -1.73
N LYS A 368 10.85 -25.88 -2.63
CA LYS A 368 9.65 -25.39 -3.34
C LYS A 368 9.08 -26.48 -4.24
N ALA A 369 9.94 -27.27 -4.89
CA ALA A 369 9.51 -28.41 -5.68
C ALA A 369 8.75 -29.43 -4.84
N ALA A 370 9.26 -29.79 -3.65
CA ALA A 370 8.61 -30.74 -2.74
C ALA A 370 7.24 -30.23 -2.24
N VAL A 371 7.14 -28.95 -1.86
CA VAL A 371 5.88 -28.33 -1.44
C VAL A 371 4.85 -28.36 -2.56
N LEU A 372 5.24 -28.00 -3.78
CA LEU A 372 4.33 -28.00 -4.94
C LEU A 372 3.96 -29.41 -5.38
N GLU A 373 4.86 -30.37 -5.26
CA GLU A 373 4.60 -31.79 -5.53
C GLU A 373 3.56 -32.35 -4.55
N ALA A 374 3.69 -32.05 -3.26
CA ALA A 374 2.70 -32.42 -2.24
C ALA A 374 1.33 -31.75 -2.48
N ALA A 375 1.32 -30.45 -2.82
CA ALA A 375 0.09 -29.73 -3.13
C ALA A 375 -0.60 -30.27 -4.40
N ALA A 376 0.17 -30.62 -5.43
CA ALA A 376 -0.33 -31.25 -6.64
C ALA A 376 -0.93 -32.64 -6.36
N ALA A 377 -0.28 -33.45 -5.51
CA ALA A 377 -0.80 -34.74 -5.09
C ALA A 377 -2.14 -34.59 -4.34
N ALA A 378 -2.27 -33.61 -3.44
CA ALA A 378 -3.50 -33.35 -2.71
C ALA A 378 -4.66 -32.87 -3.61
N LYS A 379 -4.38 -31.97 -4.57
CA LYS A 379 -5.43 -31.31 -5.37
C LYS A 379 -5.78 -32.03 -6.67
N LEU A 380 -4.86 -32.76 -7.29
CA LEU A 380 -5.03 -33.31 -8.64
C LEU A 380 -5.31 -34.83 -8.67
N THR A 381 -5.17 -35.52 -7.53
CA THR A 381 -5.62 -36.91 -7.40
C THR A 381 -7.12 -36.96 -7.08
N ASN A 382 -7.80 -38.02 -7.54
CA ASN A 382 -9.27 -38.14 -7.46
C ASN A 382 -9.83 -38.08 -6.02
N GLN A 383 -9.00 -38.16 -4.97
CA GLN A 383 -9.45 -38.05 -3.58
C GLN A 383 -9.99 -36.64 -3.24
N GLY A 384 -9.53 -35.57 -3.91
CA GLY A 384 -10.04 -34.22 -3.67
C GLY A 384 -11.38 -33.91 -4.34
N ARG A 385 -11.84 -34.73 -5.30
CA ARG A 385 -13.03 -34.44 -6.13
C ARG A 385 -14.34 -35.03 -5.59
N ASN A 386 -14.25 -36.00 -4.68
CA ASN A 386 -15.43 -36.58 -4.01
C ASN A 386 -15.74 -35.91 -2.66
N GLY A 387 -15.03 -34.83 -2.29
CA GLY A 387 -15.01 -34.28 -0.94
C GLY A 387 -15.80 -32.98 -0.68
N THR A 388 -16.52 -32.43 -1.66
CA THR A 388 -17.38 -31.25 -1.42
C THR A 388 -18.62 -31.30 -2.32
N GLY A 389 -19.59 -32.10 -1.90
CA GLY A 389 -20.98 -31.68 -1.93
C GLY A 389 -21.29 -31.04 -0.58
N ILE A 390 -21.09 -29.73 -0.49
CA ILE A 390 -21.75 -28.83 0.47
C ILE A 390 -22.29 -27.68 -0.36
#